data_AF-A0A7N2MS18-F1
#
_entry.id   AF-A0A7N2MS18-F1
#
_cell.length_a   1.000
_cell.length_b   1.000
_cell.length_c   1.000
_cell.angle_alpha   90.00
_cell.angle_beta   90.00
_cell.angle_gamma   90.00
#
_symmetry.space_group_name_H-M   'P 1'
#
loop_
_entity.id
_entity.type
_entity.pdbx_description
1 polymer ?
#
loop_
_entity_poly.entity_id
_entity_poly.type
_entity_poly.pdbx_seq_one_letter_code
_entity_poly.pdbx_strand_id
1 'polypeptide(L)'
;MFGTALNYVTLRLLGEGAEDGLEAMEQARKWILDHGGATAITSWGKMWLSVLGVYEWSGNNPLPPEIWLFPYILPCHPGRMWCHCRMVYLPMSYLYGKRFVGPITSAIRSLRKELYMVPYHEIDWNEARNLCAKEDLYYPHPLVQDILWGSLYYAYEPVFMCWPAKRLREKALQTVMQHIHYEDENTRYICIEPVNKVLNMLCCWVEDPNSEAFKLHLPRIFDYLWIAEDGMKMQGYNGSQSWDSSFAIQAIISTKIAEEYGATLRKAHDYIKDSQVLEDCPGDLNFWYHHSSHFKRCLAILNCRSWMAYF
;
A
#
# COMPACT_ATOMS: atom_id res chain seq x y z
N MET A 1 8.89 10.71 11.73
CA MET A 1 9.34 11.16 10.39
C MET A 1 8.30 10.85 9.31
N PHE A 2 7.80 9.61 9.28
CA PHE A 2 6.85 9.10 8.28
C PHE A 2 5.62 9.98 8.05
N GLY A 3 4.86 10.28 9.11
CA GLY A 3 3.65 11.09 9.02
C GLY A 3 3.92 12.52 8.53
N THR A 4 4.85 13.24 9.17
CA THR A 4 5.15 14.64 8.84
C THR A 4 5.68 14.80 7.42
N ALA A 5 6.65 13.97 7.01
CA ALA A 5 7.27 14.07 5.69
C ALA A 5 6.27 13.77 4.57
N LEU A 6 5.45 12.71 4.70
CA LEU A 6 4.47 12.37 3.67
C LEU A 6 3.34 13.40 3.59
N ASN A 7 2.82 13.89 4.72
CA ASN A 7 1.78 14.92 4.70
C ASN A 7 2.30 16.25 4.15
N TYR A 8 3.53 16.65 4.50
CA TYR A 8 4.18 17.82 3.89
C TYR A 8 4.26 17.67 2.37
N VAL A 9 4.75 16.53 1.88
CA VAL A 9 4.79 16.23 0.44
C VAL A 9 3.41 16.27 -0.20
N THR A 10 2.40 15.66 0.44
CA THR A 10 1.01 15.69 -0.05
C THR A 10 0.49 17.13 -0.18
N LEU A 11 0.69 17.98 0.83
CA LEU A 11 0.29 19.39 0.76
C LEU A 11 1.00 20.14 -0.37
N ARG A 12 2.31 19.91 -0.54
CA ARG A 12 3.08 20.47 -1.66
C ARG A 12 2.56 20.02 -3.03
N LEU A 13 2.08 18.78 -3.16
CA LEU A 13 1.47 18.26 -4.39
C LEU A 13 0.06 18.80 -4.62
N LEU A 14 -0.67 19.15 -3.55
CA LEU A 14 -2.00 19.78 -3.61
C LEU A 14 -1.95 21.28 -3.92
N GLY A 15 -0.77 21.89 -3.90
CA GLY A 15 -0.54 23.26 -4.34
C GLY A 15 -0.07 24.22 -3.26
N GLU A 16 -0.01 23.80 -1.99
CA GLU A 16 0.53 24.60 -0.90
C GLU A 16 2.02 24.84 -1.13
N GLY A 17 2.49 26.09 -1.07
CA GLY A 17 3.89 26.46 -1.19
C GLY A 17 4.71 26.18 0.07
N ALA A 18 6.03 26.21 -0.07
CA ALA A 18 6.95 25.98 1.04
C ALA A 18 7.01 27.16 2.02
N GLU A 19 6.68 28.36 1.55
CA GLU A 19 6.78 29.65 2.28
C GLU A 19 5.53 30.51 1.98
N ASP A 20 4.36 29.89 1.93
CA ASP A 20 3.09 30.57 1.58
C ASP A 20 2.47 31.35 2.77
N GLY A 21 3.25 31.59 3.83
CA GLY A 21 2.80 32.29 5.04
C GLY A 21 1.92 31.45 5.97
N LEU A 22 1.69 30.17 5.66
CA LEU A 22 1.10 29.21 6.59
C LEU A 22 2.18 28.69 7.53
N GLU A 23 2.07 29.04 8.81
CA GLU A 23 2.99 28.58 9.86
C GLU A 23 3.16 27.05 9.88
N ALA A 24 2.14 26.30 9.48
CA ALA A 24 2.17 24.83 9.48
C ALA A 24 3.20 24.22 8.52
N MET A 25 3.37 24.77 7.31
CA MET A 25 4.33 24.22 6.32
C MET A 25 5.76 24.45 6.76
N GLU A 26 6.05 25.66 7.27
CA GLU A 26 7.36 26.01 7.81
C GLU A 26 7.70 25.18 9.05
N GLN A 27 6.74 25.02 9.97
CA GLN A 27 6.91 24.18 11.16
C GLN A 27 7.13 22.71 10.79
N ALA A 28 6.36 22.17 9.85
CA ALA A 28 6.52 20.79 9.39
C ALA A 28 7.90 20.58 8.74
N ARG A 29 8.32 21.49 7.85
CA ARG A 29 9.65 21.44 7.22
C ARG A 29 10.76 21.55 8.25
N LYS A 30 10.67 22.51 9.17
CA LYS A 30 11.63 22.66 10.27
C LYS A 30 11.72 21.38 11.09
N TRP A 31 10.58 20.79 11.45
CA TRP A 31 10.53 19.54 12.19
C TRP A 31 11.20 18.39 11.43
N ILE A 32 10.95 18.26 10.12
CA ILE A 32 11.60 17.26 9.27
C ILE A 32 13.11 17.42 9.32
N LEU A 33 13.64 18.63 9.15
CA LEU A 33 15.08 18.88 9.15
C LEU A 33 15.69 18.66 10.54
N ASP A 34 15.06 19.16 11.61
CA ASP A 34 15.53 19.01 12.99
C ASP A 34 15.62 17.52 13.43
N HIS A 35 14.91 16.61 12.74
CA HIS A 35 14.90 15.16 13.01
C HIS A 35 15.66 14.34 11.96
N GLY A 36 16.63 14.95 11.27
CA GLY A 36 17.55 14.25 10.36
C GLY A 36 17.13 14.22 8.89
N GLY A 37 16.01 14.89 8.54
CA GLY A 37 15.50 14.94 7.18
C GLY A 37 14.86 13.63 6.71
N ALA A 38 14.35 13.64 5.47
CA ALA A 38 13.63 12.51 4.90
C ALA A 38 14.52 11.27 4.62
N THR A 39 15.84 11.33 4.81
CA THR A 39 16.71 10.13 4.80
C THR A 39 16.36 9.14 5.92
N ALA A 40 15.84 9.63 7.04
CA ALA A 40 15.42 8.82 8.18
C ALA A 40 13.95 8.36 8.10
N ILE A 41 13.26 8.54 6.98
CA ILE A 41 11.87 8.08 6.81
C ILE A 41 11.79 6.54 6.83
N THR A 42 10.66 5.97 7.25
CA THR A 42 10.45 4.51 7.27
C THR A 42 10.52 3.89 5.88
N SER A 43 10.72 2.57 5.78
CA SER A 43 10.86 1.85 4.51
C SER A 43 9.70 2.08 3.52
N TRP A 44 8.46 2.15 4.01
CA TRP A 44 7.30 2.47 3.18
C TRP A 44 7.32 3.94 2.70
N GLY A 45 7.78 4.86 3.54
CA GLY A 45 8.00 6.24 3.15
C GLY A 45 9.08 6.37 2.07
N LYS A 46 10.19 5.64 2.20
CA LYS A 46 11.26 5.59 1.18
C LYS A 46 10.70 5.13 -0.17
N MET A 47 9.88 4.09 -0.17
CA MET A 47 9.24 3.58 -1.39
C MET A 47 8.37 4.66 -2.06
N TRP A 48 7.46 5.30 -1.30
CA TRP A 48 6.60 6.36 -1.84
C TRP A 48 7.39 7.56 -2.38
N LEU A 49 8.40 8.01 -1.64
CA LEU A 49 9.26 9.11 -2.08
C LEU A 49 10.12 8.72 -3.29
N SER A 50 10.48 7.45 -3.44
CA SER A 50 11.24 6.94 -4.59
C SER A 50 10.39 6.88 -5.85
N VAL A 51 9.16 6.37 -5.73
CA VAL A 51 8.15 6.40 -6.78
C VAL A 51 7.88 7.84 -7.24
N LEU A 52 7.75 8.78 -6.30
CA LEU A 52 7.53 10.20 -6.60
C LEU A 52 8.75 10.86 -7.28
N GLY A 53 9.95 10.32 -7.05
CA GLY A 53 11.21 10.86 -7.56
C GLY A 53 11.84 11.90 -6.67
N VAL A 54 11.56 11.89 -5.37
CA VAL A 54 12.27 12.74 -4.39
C VAL A 54 13.18 11.94 -3.47
N TYR A 55 13.41 10.65 -3.72
CA TYR A 55 14.31 9.76 -2.97
C TYR A 55 14.91 8.73 -3.96
N GLU A 56 16.17 8.31 -3.80
CA GLU A 56 16.76 7.33 -4.73
C GLU A 56 16.45 5.88 -4.34
N TRP A 57 16.12 5.03 -5.32
CA TRP A 57 15.85 3.61 -5.09
C TRP A 57 17.01 2.86 -4.41
N SER A 58 18.26 3.32 -4.59
CA SER A 58 19.45 2.77 -3.92
C SER A 58 19.41 2.89 -2.39
N GLY A 59 18.64 3.84 -1.87
CA GLY A 59 18.40 4.01 -0.44
C GLY A 59 17.19 3.24 0.08
N ASN A 60 16.64 2.29 -0.68
CA ASN A 60 15.63 1.36 -0.19
C ASN A 60 16.27 0.00 0.10
N ASN A 61 15.74 -0.71 1.09
CA ASN A 61 16.05 -2.13 1.24
C ASN A 61 15.44 -2.90 0.05
N PRO A 62 16.14 -3.91 -0.49
CA PRO A 62 15.67 -4.60 -1.69
C PRO A 62 14.29 -5.25 -1.54
N LEU A 63 13.44 -5.05 -2.55
CA LEU A 63 12.11 -5.68 -2.67
C LEU A 63 12.07 -6.55 -3.94
N PRO A 64 12.83 -7.65 -4.00
CA PRO A 64 13.02 -8.42 -5.23
C PRO A 64 11.71 -9.06 -5.69
N PRO A 65 11.18 -8.77 -6.90
CA PRO A 65 9.97 -9.41 -7.41
C PRO A 65 10.13 -10.93 -7.61
N GLU A 66 11.35 -11.44 -7.74
CA GLU A 66 11.63 -12.85 -8.01
C GLU A 66 11.22 -13.79 -6.87
N ILE A 67 11.01 -13.27 -5.66
CA ILE A 67 10.48 -14.05 -4.53
C ILE A 67 9.08 -14.62 -4.84
N TRP A 68 8.34 -14.00 -5.77
CA TRP A 68 7.04 -14.49 -6.26
C TRP A 68 7.14 -15.67 -7.23
N LEU A 69 8.35 -16.02 -7.69
CA LEU A 69 8.60 -17.21 -8.52
C LEU A 69 9.06 -18.41 -7.70
N PHE A 70 9.24 -18.25 -6.39
CA PHE A 70 9.72 -19.31 -5.52
C PHE A 70 8.70 -20.45 -5.45
N PRO A 71 9.15 -21.71 -5.25
CA PRO A 71 8.23 -22.79 -4.93
C PRO A 71 7.52 -22.53 -3.60
N TYR A 72 6.21 -22.80 -3.52
CA TYR A 72 5.40 -22.60 -2.32
C TYR A 72 5.90 -23.36 -1.08
N ILE A 73 6.72 -24.39 -1.25
CA ILE A 73 7.35 -25.13 -0.14
C ILE A 73 8.35 -24.29 0.67
N LEU A 74 8.89 -23.21 0.08
CA LEU A 74 9.85 -22.34 0.77
C LEU A 74 9.15 -21.50 1.85
N PRO A 75 9.68 -21.43 3.09
CA PRO A 75 9.06 -20.68 4.18
C PRO A 75 8.88 -19.18 3.90
N CYS A 76 9.77 -18.58 3.11
CA CYS A 76 9.72 -17.17 2.74
C CYS A 76 8.80 -16.87 1.55
N HIS A 77 8.08 -17.87 1.02
CA HIS A 77 7.20 -17.67 -0.12
C HIS A 77 6.07 -16.66 0.23
N PRO A 78 5.83 -15.60 -0.58
CA PRO A 78 4.87 -14.54 -0.25
C PRO A 78 3.43 -15.02 -0.02
N GLY A 79 3.02 -16.09 -0.72
CA GLY A 79 1.72 -16.75 -0.51
C GLY A 79 1.49 -17.33 0.90
N ARG A 80 2.53 -17.39 1.75
CA ARG A 80 2.44 -17.78 3.17
C ARG A 80 2.38 -16.59 4.12
N MET A 81 2.60 -15.37 3.62
CA MET A 81 2.51 -14.15 4.42
C MET A 81 1.05 -13.79 4.67
N TRP A 82 0.83 -13.04 5.75
CA TRP A 82 -0.45 -12.40 6.03
C TRP A 82 -0.96 -11.62 4.81
N CYS A 83 -2.27 -11.67 4.56
CA CYS A 83 -2.87 -11.14 3.32
C CYS A 83 -2.55 -9.65 3.11
N HIS A 84 -2.73 -8.80 4.12
CA HIS A 84 -2.38 -7.38 4.04
C HIS A 84 -0.92 -7.17 3.64
N CYS A 85 -0.01 -7.88 4.32
CA CYS A 85 1.41 -7.82 4.03
C CYS A 85 1.71 -8.20 2.57
N ARG A 86 1.27 -9.37 2.10
CA ARG A 86 1.57 -9.81 0.72
C ARG A 86 0.94 -8.89 -0.32
N MET A 87 -0.27 -8.38 -0.08
CA MET A 87 -0.99 -7.55 -1.04
C MET A 87 -0.38 -6.15 -1.18
N VAL A 88 0.31 -5.64 -0.15
CA VAL A 88 1.09 -4.40 -0.26
C VAL A 88 2.47 -4.66 -0.88
N TYR A 89 3.18 -5.69 -0.44
CA TYR A 89 4.52 -5.98 -0.95
C TYR A 89 4.53 -6.46 -2.41
N LEU A 90 3.42 -7.02 -2.91
CA LEU A 90 3.23 -7.40 -4.31
C LEU A 90 3.47 -6.21 -5.27
N PRO A 91 2.64 -5.15 -5.29
CA PRO A 91 2.86 -4.00 -6.16
C PRO A 91 4.12 -3.19 -5.78
N MET A 92 4.53 -3.15 -4.51
CA MET A 92 5.81 -2.53 -4.15
C MET A 92 6.99 -3.22 -4.84
N SER A 93 6.99 -4.55 -4.90
CA SER A 93 8.04 -5.32 -5.59
C SER A 93 8.03 -5.09 -7.10
N TYR A 94 6.86 -4.86 -7.71
CA TYR A 94 6.75 -4.47 -9.11
C TYR A 94 7.42 -3.12 -9.38
N LEU A 95 7.05 -2.09 -8.61
CA LEU A 95 7.57 -0.73 -8.76
C LEU A 95 9.07 -0.68 -8.48
N TYR A 96 9.52 -1.39 -7.44
CA TYR A 96 10.93 -1.55 -7.14
C TYR A 96 11.66 -2.24 -8.29
N GLY A 97 11.20 -3.40 -8.75
CA GLY A 97 11.85 -4.15 -9.83
C GLY A 97 11.91 -3.40 -11.16
N LYS A 98 10.92 -2.54 -11.44
CA LYS A 98 10.92 -1.59 -12.57
C LYS A 98 11.79 -0.36 -12.33
N ARG A 99 12.15 -0.06 -11.07
CA ARG A 99 12.76 1.21 -10.64
C ARG A 99 11.95 2.40 -11.13
N PHE A 100 10.63 2.28 -11.03
CA PHE A 100 9.73 3.30 -11.55
C PHE A 100 9.91 4.63 -10.81
N VAL A 101 9.94 5.73 -11.55
CA VAL A 101 10.01 7.09 -11.02
C VAL A 101 9.07 7.96 -11.85
N GLY A 102 8.22 8.73 -11.18
CA GLY A 102 7.31 9.67 -11.82
C GLY A 102 8.02 10.85 -12.50
N PRO A 103 7.28 11.68 -13.26
CA PRO A 103 7.86 12.84 -13.93
C PRO A 103 8.50 13.84 -12.95
N ILE A 104 9.73 14.28 -13.25
CA ILE A 104 10.46 15.25 -12.42
C ILE A 104 10.02 16.68 -12.76
N THR A 105 8.96 17.14 -12.10
CA THR A 105 8.41 18.50 -12.24
C THR A 105 9.19 19.54 -11.41
N SER A 106 8.83 20.82 -11.53
CA SER A 106 9.37 21.89 -10.69
C SER A 106 9.09 21.65 -9.20
N ALA A 107 7.89 21.18 -8.85
CA ALA A 107 7.52 20.82 -7.48
C ALA A 107 8.42 19.71 -6.93
N ILE A 108 8.68 18.66 -7.71
CA ILE A 108 9.59 17.55 -7.33
C ILE A 108 11.01 18.07 -7.09
N ARG A 109 11.52 18.93 -7.99
CA ARG A 109 12.85 19.56 -7.80
C ARG A 109 12.91 20.44 -6.56
N SER A 110 11.81 21.11 -6.21
CA SER A 110 11.70 21.93 -5.00
C SER A 110 11.72 21.05 -3.75
N LEU A 111 10.92 19.98 -3.71
CA LEU A 111 10.89 19.01 -2.60
C LEU A 111 12.27 18.42 -2.31
N ARG A 112 13.07 18.11 -3.34
CA ARG A 112 14.46 17.63 -3.18
C ARG A 112 15.39 18.63 -2.46
N LYS A 113 15.05 19.92 -2.40
CA LYS A 113 15.77 20.94 -1.63
C LYS A 113 15.16 21.19 -0.24
N GLU A 114 13.89 20.83 -0.06
CA GLU A 114 13.12 21.13 1.14
C GLU A 114 13.26 20.04 2.22
N LEU A 115 13.39 18.77 1.79
CA LEU A 115 13.26 17.59 2.66
C LEU A 115 14.56 17.08 3.31
N TYR A 116 15.72 17.60 2.90
CA TYR A 116 17.02 17.00 3.21
C TYR A 116 17.99 18.00 3.84
N MET A 117 18.87 17.48 4.72
CA MET A 117 19.88 18.27 5.45
C MET A 117 21.06 18.71 4.59
N VAL A 118 21.33 17.95 3.53
CA VAL A 118 22.40 18.20 2.57
C VAL A 118 21.82 18.33 1.16
N PRO A 119 22.53 18.94 0.20
CA PRO A 119 22.10 18.95 -1.19
C PRO A 119 21.77 17.53 -1.68
N TYR A 120 20.66 17.38 -2.42
CA TYR A 120 20.14 16.06 -2.83
C TYR A 120 21.16 15.13 -3.49
N HIS A 121 22.11 15.70 -4.25
CA HIS A 121 23.13 14.95 -4.98
C HIS A 121 24.32 14.51 -4.10
N GLU A 122 24.44 15.03 -2.88
CA GLU A 122 25.47 14.69 -1.89
C GLU A 122 24.99 13.64 -0.88
N ILE A 123 23.71 13.24 -0.93
CA ILE A 123 23.14 12.25 -0.02
C ILE A 123 23.77 10.89 -0.26
N ASP A 124 24.33 10.29 0.80
CA ASP A 124 24.70 8.88 0.79
C ASP A 124 23.44 8.01 0.94
N TRP A 125 22.88 7.62 -0.20
CA TRP A 125 21.71 6.75 -0.23
C TRP A 125 22.00 5.35 0.33
N ASN A 126 23.26 4.89 0.29
CA ASN A 126 23.61 3.60 0.83
C ASN A 126 23.54 3.59 2.36
N GLU A 127 24.01 4.66 3.01
CA GLU A 127 23.80 4.89 4.44
C GLU A 127 22.30 5.06 4.76
N ALA A 128 21.61 5.90 4.00
CA ALA A 128 20.19 6.18 4.20
C ALA A 128 19.32 4.91 4.15
N ARG A 129 19.75 3.83 3.48
CA ARG A 129 19.02 2.55 3.39
C ARG A 129 18.57 2.01 4.74
N ASN A 130 19.44 2.05 5.73
CA ASN A 130 19.19 1.47 7.05
C ASN A 130 18.79 2.53 8.10
N LEU A 131 18.80 3.81 7.74
CA LEU A 131 18.33 4.87 8.62
C LEU A 131 16.81 4.79 8.81
N CYS A 132 16.37 4.99 10.06
CA CYS A 132 14.97 5.15 10.43
C CYS A 132 14.93 6.05 11.66
N ALA A 133 14.06 7.05 11.67
CA ALA A 133 13.87 7.94 12.81
C ALA A 133 13.44 7.13 14.04
N LYS A 134 14.02 7.44 15.19
CA LYS A 134 13.79 6.70 16.44
C LYS A 134 12.30 6.70 16.83
N GLU A 135 11.62 7.80 16.57
CA GLU A 135 10.20 8.02 16.85
C GLU A 135 9.31 7.07 16.04
N ASP A 136 9.75 6.63 14.86
CA ASP A 136 8.99 5.71 14.00
C ASP A 136 9.43 4.24 14.16
N LEU A 137 10.51 3.97 14.91
CA LEU A 137 11.12 2.64 15.01
C LEU A 137 10.42 1.78 16.09
N TYR A 138 9.26 1.24 15.74
CA TYR A 138 8.51 0.34 16.63
C TYR A 138 9.13 -1.07 16.70
N TYR A 139 9.57 -1.61 15.57
CA TYR A 139 10.27 -2.89 15.49
C TYR A 139 11.69 -2.71 14.94
N PRO A 140 12.73 -2.73 15.79
CA PRO A 140 14.10 -2.63 15.32
C PRO A 140 14.50 -3.88 14.54
N HIS A 141 15.31 -3.69 13.49
CA HIS A 141 15.83 -4.81 12.74
C HIS A 141 16.82 -5.62 13.59
N PRO A 142 16.70 -6.95 13.64
CA PRO A 142 17.76 -7.80 14.18
C PRO A 142 18.94 -7.83 13.18
N LEU A 143 20.16 -8.04 13.68
CA LEU A 143 21.37 -8.07 12.84
C LEU A 143 21.27 -9.02 11.63
N VAL A 144 20.61 -10.17 11.81
CA VAL A 144 20.38 -11.14 10.72
C VAL A 144 19.59 -10.53 9.54
N GLN A 145 18.67 -9.62 9.82
CA GLN A 145 17.89 -8.92 8.81
C GLN A 145 18.74 -7.91 8.06
N ASP A 146 19.64 -7.19 8.74
CA ASP A 146 20.56 -6.26 8.08
C ASP A 146 21.57 -7.00 7.19
N ILE A 147 22.06 -8.17 7.64
CA ILE A 147 22.91 -9.05 6.82
C ILE A 147 22.15 -9.53 5.58
N LEU A 148 20.88 -9.92 5.73
CA LEU A 148 20.03 -10.33 4.61
C LEU A 148 19.87 -9.18 3.60
N TRP A 149 19.51 -7.97 4.06
CA TRP A 149 19.34 -6.82 3.18
C TRP A 149 20.64 -6.41 2.50
N GLY A 150 21.76 -6.42 3.22
CA GLY A 150 23.07 -6.18 2.65
C GLY A 150 23.44 -7.20 1.57
N SER A 151 23.18 -8.49 1.83
CA SER A 151 23.42 -9.57 0.86
C SER A 151 22.55 -9.41 -0.40
N LEU A 152 21.27 -9.08 -0.21
CA LEU A 152 20.37 -8.80 -1.32
C LEU A 152 20.83 -7.58 -2.13
N TYR A 153 21.31 -6.54 -1.47
CA TYR A 153 21.73 -5.32 -2.18
C TYR A 153 23.06 -5.48 -2.92
N TYR A 154 24.08 -6.03 -2.27
CA TYR A 154 25.44 -6.08 -2.83
C TYR A 154 25.71 -7.29 -3.72
N ALA A 155 25.04 -8.42 -3.49
CA ALA A 155 25.25 -9.64 -4.26
C ALA A 155 24.08 -9.94 -5.21
N TYR A 156 22.84 -9.87 -4.71
CA TYR A 156 21.68 -10.27 -5.49
C TYR A 156 21.30 -9.22 -6.56
N GLU A 157 21.08 -7.96 -6.18
CA GLU A 157 20.62 -6.92 -7.12
C GLU A 157 21.55 -6.74 -8.34
N PRO A 158 22.90 -6.67 -8.22
CA PRO A 158 23.77 -6.50 -9.37
C PRO A 158 23.70 -7.67 -10.36
N VAL A 159 23.46 -8.89 -9.88
CA VAL A 159 23.28 -10.07 -10.72
C VAL A 159 21.98 -9.95 -11.52
N PHE A 160 20.87 -9.64 -10.84
CA PHE A 160 19.53 -9.60 -11.46
C PHE A 160 19.26 -8.35 -12.31
N MET A 161 20.15 -7.37 -12.28
CA MET A 161 20.15 -6.23 -13.21
C MET A 161 20.90 -6.51 -14.51
N CYS A 162 21.68 -7.59 -14.57
CA CYS A 162 22.51 -7.97 -15.72
C CYS A 162 21.97 -9.19 -16.45
N TRP A 163 22.30 -9.31 -17.74
CA TRP A 163 21.99 -10.52 -18.50
C TRP A 163 22.88 -11.69 -18.01
N PRO A 164 22.37 -12.93 -17.86
CA PRO A 164 21.02 -13.40 -18.23
C PRO A 164 19.96 -13.30 -17.12
N ALA A 165 20.35 -13.06 -15.87
CA ALA A 165 19.43 -13.09 -14.72
C ALA A 165 18.31 -12.03 -14.80
N LYS A 166 18.54 -10.92 -15.51
CA LYS A 166 17.50 -9.93 -15.83
C LYS A 166 16.26 -10.53 -16.51
N ARG A 167 16.39 -11.62 -17.28
CA ARG A 167 15.22 -12.32 -17.86
C ARG A 167 14.33 -12.93 -16.78
N LEU A 168 14.91 -13.36 -15.66
CA LEU A 168 14.17 -13.88 -14.53
C LEU A 168 13.41 -12.75 -13.81
N ARG A 169 14.02 -11.56 -13.70
CA ARG A 169 13.34 -10.33 -13.22
C ARG A 169 12.15 -9.95 -14.09
N GLU A 170 12.33 -9.97 -15.41
CA GLU A 170 11.24 -9.69 -16.37
C GLU A 170 10.08 -10.69 -16.21
N LYS A 171 10.38 -11.98 -16.06
CA LYS A 171 9.38 -13.01 -15.77
C LYS A 171 8.68 -12.78 -14.43
N ALA A 172 9.44 -12.42 -13.40
CA ALA A 172 8.90 -12.13 -12.07
C ALA A 172 7.94 -10.94 -12.10
N LEU A 173 8.29 -9.87 -12.80
CA LEU A 173 7.43 -8.71 -12.99
C LEU A 173 6.12 -9.07 -13.72
N GLN A 174 6.18 -9.95 -14.73
CA GLN A 174 4.97 -10.47 -15.39
C GLN A 174 4.09 -11.26 -14.41
N THR A 175 4.68 -12.16 -13.62
CA THR A 175 3.94 -12.93 -12.60
C THR A 175 3.32 -12.03 -11.54
N VAL A 176 4.05 -11.01 -11.08
CA VAL A 176 3.53 -10.03 -10.11
C VAL A 176 2.33 -9.28 -10.72
N MET A 177 2.44 -8.81 -11.96
CA MET A 177 1.35 -8.08 -12.61
C MET A 177 0.11 -8.97 -12.86
N GLN A 178 0.29 -10.26 -13.14
CA GLN A 178 -0.81 -11.22 -13.22
C GLN A 178 -1.57 -11.33 -11.89
N HIS A 179 -0.87 -11.36 -10.76
CA HIS A 179 -1.51 -11.38 -9.44
C HIS A 179 -2.22 -10.06 -9.12
N ILE A 180 -1.66 -8.93 -9.56
CA ILE A 180 -2.31 -7.61 -9.41
C ILE A 180 -3.63 -7.58 -10.18
N HIS A 181 -3.62 -7.93 -11.48
CA HIS A 181 -4.83 -7.98 -12.31
C HIS A 181 -5.87 -8.95 -11.75
N TYR A 182 -5.43 -10.12 -11.27
CA TYR A 182 -6.34 -11.08 -10.64
C TYR A 182 -7.04 -10.49 -9.41
N GLU A 183 -6.30 -9.83 -8.50
CA GLU A 183 -6.93 -9.18 -7.34
C GLU A 183 -7.88 -8.07 -7.78
N ASP A 184 -7.45 -7.24 -8.72
CA ASP A 184 -8.21 -6.08 -9.19
C ASP A 184 -9.56 -6.52 -9.79
N GLU A 185 -9.57 -7.53 -10.65
CA GLU A 185 -10.80 -8.08 -11.22
C GLU A 185 -11.72 -8.68 -10.14
N ASN A 186 -11.16 -9.41 -9.17
CA ASN A 186 -11.93 -10.07 -8.11
C ASN A 186 -12.51 -9.14 -7.05
N THR A 187 -11.91 -7.97 -6.91
CA THR A 187 -12.34 -6.92 -5.98
C THR A 187 -13.06 -5.78 -6.67
N ARG A 188 -13.26 -5.88 -7.99
CA ARG A 188 -13.77 -4.78 -8.82
C ARG A 188 -12.99 -3.49 -8.57
N TYR A 189 -11.66 -3.62 -8.48
CA TYR A 189 -10.67 -2.56 -8.37
C TYR A 189 -10.70 -1.79 -7.03
N ILE A 190 -11.36 -2.36 -6.00
CA ILE A 190 -11.37 -1.84 -4.63
C ILE A 190 -10.16 -2.36 -3.84
N CYS A 191 -9.71 -3.57 -4.17
CA CYS A 191 -8.70 -4.34 -3.44
C CYS A 191 -9.05 -4.58 -1.95
N ILE A 192 -8.07 -5.00 -1.14
CA ILE A 192 -8.27 -5.34 0.27
C ILE A 192 -8.20 -4.12 1.20
N GLU A 193 -7.38 -3.12 0.85
CA GLU A 193 -7.12 -1.95 1.69
C GLU A 193 -6.63 -0.74 0.86
N PRO A 194 -6.65 0.50 1.39
CA PRO A 194 -6.36 1.70 0.60
C PRO A 194 -4.94 1.70 0.04
N VAL A 195 -3.96 1.22 0.82
CA VAL A 195 -2.54 1.21 0.44
C VAL A 195 -2.32 0.30 -0.77
N ASN A 196 -2.81 -0.94 -0.69
CA ASN A 196 -2.69 -1.86 -1.81
C ASN A 196 -3.50 -1.35 -3.02
N LYS A 197 -4.69 -0.77 -2.82
CA LYS A 197 -5.52 -0.21 -3.89
C LYS A 197 -4.77 0.86 -4.70
N VAL A 198 -4.14 1.82 -4.03
CA VAL A 198 -3.43 2.90 -4.74
C VAL A 198 -2.15 2.38 -5.42
N LEU A 199 -1.48 1.38 -4.84
CA LEU A 199 -0.29 0.77 -5.42
C LEU A 199 -0.63 -0.11 -6.63
N ASN A 200 -1.71 -0.90 -6.59
CA ASN A 200 -2.20 -1.66 -7.73
C ASN A 200 -2.61 -0.72 -8.87
N MET A 201 -3.39 0.31 -8.57
CA MET A 201 -3.77 1.35 -9.53
C MET A 201 -2.55 1.97 -10.21
N LEU A 202 -1.51 2.31 -9.43
CA LEU A 202 -0.26 2.83 -9.96
C LEU A 202 0.47 1.80 -10.82
N CYS A 203 0.51 0.52 -10.43
CA CYS A 203 1.11 -0.53 -11.26
C CYS A 203 0.40 -0.68 -12.61
N CYS A 204 -0.94 -0.65 -12.64
CA CYS A 204 -1.71 -0.65 -13.89
C CYS A 204 -1.38 0.59 -14.76
N TRP A 205 -1.22 1.76 -14.15
CA TRP A 205 -0.79 2.96 -14.87
C TRP A 205 0.64 2.85 -15.42
N VAL A 206 1.56 2.27 -14.64
CA VAL A 206 2.95 2.04 -15.07
C VAL A 206 3.04 1.00 -16.19
N GLU A 207 2.17 -0.01 -16.18
CA GLU A 207 2.06 -0.99 -17.25
C GLU A 207 1.53 -0.36 -18.54
N ASP A 208 0.38 0.32 -18.46
CA ASP A 208 -0.22 1.09 -19.55
C ASP A 208 -1.18 2.17 -19.00
N PRO A 209 -0.82 3.48 -19.12
CA PRO A 209 -1.66 4.59 -18.68
C PRO A 209 -3.04 4.66 -19.35
N ASN A 210 -3.22 4.01 -20.51
CA ASN A 210 -4.48 4.01 -21.26
C ASN A 210 -5.30 2.72 -21.07
N SER A 211 -4.81 1.80 -20.24
CA SER A 211 -5.45 0.51 -19.99
C SER A 211 -6.84 0.65 -19.40
N GLU A 212 -7.71 -0.32 -19.71
CA GLU A 212 -9.02 -0.40 -19.09
C GLU A 212 -8.91 -0.64 -17.58
N ALA A 213 -7.95 -1.45 -17.14
CA ALA A 213 -7.66 -1.70 -15.73
C ALA A 213 -7.41 -0.40 -14.95
N PHE A 214 -6.56 0.50 -15.48
CA PHE A 214 -6.33 1.79 -14.83
C PHE A 214 -7.60 2.65 -14.77
N LYS A 215 -8.40 2.69 -15.85
CA LYS A 215 -9.66 3.45 -15.89
C LYS A 215 -10.67 2.94 -14.86
N LEU A 216 -10.74 1.63 -14.66
CA LEU A 216 -11.64 1.00 -13.68
C LEU A 216 -11.22 1.28 -12.22
N HIS A 217 -9.93 1.54 -11.98
CA HIS A 217 -9.43 1.96 -10.65
C HIS A 217 -9.83 3.39 -10.26
N LEU A 218 -9.93 4.31 -11.22
CA LEU A 218 -10.19 5.73 -10.96
C LEU A 218 -11.48 6.01 -10.16
N PRO A 219 -12.66 5.50 -10.55
CA PRO A 219 -13.88 5.73 -9.77
C PRO A 219 -13.79 5.11 -8.37
N ARG A 220 -12.94 4.08 -8.17
CA ARG A 220 -12.75 3.40 -6.88
C ARG A 220 -11.93 4.17 -5.85
N ILE A 221 -11.36 5.31 -6.22
CA ILE A 221 -10.71 6.21 -5.26
C ILE A 221 -11.74 6.74 -4.27
N PHE A 222 -12.94 7.08 -4.75
CA PHE A 222 -13.99 7.67 -3.92
C PHE A 222 -14.57 6.71 -2.89
N ASP A 223 -14.52 5.39 -3.14
CA ASP A 223 -14.91 4.37 -2.15
C ASP A 223 -14.09 4.46 -0.84
N TYR A 224 -12.90 5.07 -0.89
CA TYR A 224 -12.02 5.25 0.27
C TYR A 224 -12.01 6.68 0.83
N LEU A 225 -12.70 7.65 0.21
CA LEU A 225 -12.69 9.04 0.68
C LEU A 225 -13.92 9.31 1.56
N TRP A 226 -13.69 9.81 2.76
CA TRP A 226 -14.72 10.13 3.75
C TRP A 226 -14.62 11.58 4.20
N ILE A 227 -15.75 12.29 4.23
CA ILE A 227 -15.84 13.66 4.75
C ILE A 227 -16.28 13.58 6.21
N ALA A 228 -15.39 13.99 7.12
CA ALA A 228 -15.64 14.14 8.54
C ALA A 228 -15.64 15.62 8.94
N GLU A 229 -15.88 15.89 10.23
CA GLU A 229 -15.90 17.23 10.83
C GLU A 229 -14.59 18.02 10.66
N ASP A 230 -13.46 17.32 10.51
CA ASP A 230 -12.12 17.85 10.30
C ASP A 230 -11.68 17.81 8.83
N GLY A 231 -12.60 17.50 7.91
CA GLY A 231 -12.36 17.49 6.47
C GLY A 231 -12.36 16.09 5.84
N MET A 232 -11.86 16.01 4.62
CA MET A 232 -11.82 14.77 3.84
C MET A 232 -10.58 13.93 4.19
N LYS A 233 -10.77 12.65 4.48
CA LYS A 233 -9.70 11.67 4.78
C LYS A 233 -9.85 10.38 4.00
N MET A 234 -8.76 9.64 3.86
CA MET A 234 -8.78 8.29 3.31
C MET A 234 -9.06 7.29 4.43
N GLN A 235 -10.07 6.45 4.23
CA GLN A 235 -10.49 5.41 5.17
C GLN A 235 -9.50 4.23 5.17
N GLY A 236 -9.36 3.54 6.30
CA GLY A 236 -8.48 2.36 6.44
C GLY A 236 -8.95 1.13 5.67
N TYR A 237 -10.22 1.13 5.25
CA TYR A 237 -10.88 0.18 4.35
C TYR A 237 -11.87 0.98 3.50
N ASN A 238 -12.58 0.37 2.54
CA ASN A 238 -13.72 1.04 1.89
C ASN A 238 -14.96 1.22 2.82
N GLY A 239 -14.75 1.03 4.13
CA GLY A 239 -15.67 1.25 5.23
C GLY A 239 -15.68 0.08 6.22
N SER A 240 -16.58 0.15 7.18
CA SER A 240 -16.81 -0.86 8.23
C SER A 240 -18.26 -1.31 8.25
N GLN A 241 -18.97 -1.19 7.12
CA GLN A 241 -20.42 -1.27 7.06
C GLN A 241 -20.98 -2.62 7.54
N SER A 242 -20.38 -3.74 7.12
CA SER A 242 -20.81 -5.08 7.55
C SER A 242 -20.46 -5.33 9.02
N TRP A 243 -19.28 -4.88 9.46
CA TRP A 243 -18.83 -4.96 10.86
C TRP A 243 -19.79 -4.21 11.80
N ASP A 244 -20.00 -2.91 11.55
CA ASP A 244 -20.81 -2.04 12.38
C ASP A 244 -22.28 -2.47 12.38
N SER A 245 -22.82 -2.85 11.22
CA SER A 245 -24.19 -3.35 11.13
C SER A 245 -24.38 -4.62 11.94
N SER A 246 -23.43 -5.56 11.87
CA SER A 246 -23.49 -6.83 12.62
C SER A 246 -23.46 -6.59 14.13
N PHE A 247 -22.63 -5.67 14.62
CA PHE A 247 -22.59 -5.33 16.05
C PHE A 247 -23.81 -4.55 16.50
N ALA A 248 -24.30 -3.60 15.71
CA ALA A 248 -25.51 -2.84 16.03
C ALA A 248 -26.74 -3.76 16.14
N ILE A 249 -26.90 -4.71 15.23
CA ILE A 249 -27.98 -5.72 15.30
C ILE A 249 -27.89 -6.52 16.61
N GLN A 250 -26.71 -7.04 16.93
CA GLN A 250 -26.50 -7.82 18.16
C GLN A 250 -26.78 -6.99 19.42
N ALA A 251 -26.36 -5.73 19.44
CA ALA A 251 -26.60 -4.82 20.56
C ALA A 251 -28.11 -4.58 20.76
N ILE A 252 -28.84 -4.21 19.69
CA ILE A 252 -30.29 -3.97 19.76
C ILE A 252 -31.02 -5.22 20.27
N ILE A 253 -30.72 -6.40 19.71
CA ILE A 253 -31.38 -7.65 20.12
C ILE A 253 -31.10 -7.97 21.61
N SER A 254 -29.89 -7.68 22.09
CA SER A 254 -29.50 -7.96 23.47
C SER A 254 -30.21 -7.08 24.51
N THR A 255 -30.71 -5.91 24.11
CA THR A 255 -31.41 -4.96 25.02
C THR A 255 -32.88 -5.29 25.28
N LYS A 256 -33.43 -6.35 24.65
CA LYS A 256 -34.85 -6.77 24.77
C LYS A 256 -35.88 -5.75 24.28
N ILE A 257 -35.47 -4.70 23.57
CA ILE A 257 -36.35 -3.70 22.93
C ILE A 257 -36.47 -3.92 21.40
N ALA A 258 -36.08 -5.09 20.90
CA ALA A 258 -36.04 -5.37 19.46
C ALA A 258 -37.37 -5.14 18.73
N GLU A 259 -38.49 -5.34 19.44
CA GLU A 259 -39.83 -5.09 18.90
C GLU A 259 -40.04 -3.61 18.53
N GLU A 260 -39.42 -2.68 19.26
CA GLU A 260 -39.47 -1.25 18.97
C GLU A 260 -38.69 -0.89 17.68
N TYR A 261 -37.70 -1.72 17.31
CA TYR A 261 -36.82 -1.52 16.16
C TYR A 261 -37.11 -2.46 14.99
N GLY A 262 -38.29 -3.08 14.92
CA GLY A 262 -38.61 -4.12 13.94
C GLY A 262 -38.38 -3.71 12.47
N ALA A 263 -38.70 -2.47 12.10
CA ALA A 263 -38.45 -1.96 10.74
C ALA A 263 -36.95 -1.78 10.43
N THR A 264 -36.18 -1.27 11.41
CA THR A 264 -34.72 -1.11 11.30
C THR A 264 -34.03 -2.46 11.21
N LEU A 265 -34.40 -3.42 12.06
CA LEU A 265 -33.84 -4.77 12.06
C LEU A 265 -34.14 -5.53 10.77
N ARG A 266 -35.31 -5.31 10.15
CA ARG A 266 -35.64 -5.88 8.84
C ARG A 266 -34.71 -5.37 7.74
N LYS A 267 -34.49 -4.05 7.67
CA LYS A 267 -33.54 -3.44 6.73
C LYS A 267 -32.11 -3.94 6.96
N ALA A 268 -31.70 -4.04 8.23
CA ALA A 268 -30.38 -4.52 8.59
C ALA A 268 -30.21 -6.01 8.21
N HIS A 269 -31.24 -6.83 8.39
CA HIS A 269 -31.26 -8.22 7.92
C HIS A 269 -31.10 -8.29 6.39
N ASP A 270 -31.87 -7.50 5.64
CA ASP A 270 -31.81 -7.48 4.18
C ASP A 270 -30.41 -7.06 3.70
N TYR A 271 -29.83 -6.02 4.32
CA TYR A 271 -28.45 -5.61 4.08
C TYR A 271 -27.43 -6.74 4.33
N ILE A 272 -27.54 -7.44 5.47
CA ILE A 272 -26.61 -8.53 5.84
C ILE A 272 -26.76 -9.76 4.93
N LYS A 273 -27.99 -10.04 4.49
CA LYS A 273 -28.30 -11.12 3.55
C LYS A 273 -27.73 -10.81 2.17
N ASP A 274 -28.02 -9.61 1.67
CA ASP A 274 -27.51 -9.15 0.38
C ASP A 274 -25.98 -9.09 0.43
N SER A 275 -25.39 -8.84 1.61
CA SER A 275 -23.93 -8.72 1.80
C SER A 275 -23.12 -10.01 1.89
N GLN A 276 -23.77 -11.15 1.70
CA GLN A 276 -23.09 -12.44 1.69
C GLN A 276 -22.33 -12.67 0.38
N VAL A 277 -21.08 -13.13 0.48
CA VAL A 277 -20.29 -13.57 -0.67
C VAL A 277 -20.85 -14.91 -1.15
N LEU A 278 -21.43 -14.92 -2.34
CA LEU A 278 -22.11 -16.09 -2.90
C LEU A 278 -21.23 -16.97 -3.78
N GLU A 279 -20.01 -16.53 -4.11
CA GLU A 279 -19.12 -17.25 -5.01
C GLU A 279 -17.66 -17.08 -4.55
N ASP A 280 -16.85 -18.11 -4.76
CA ASP A 280 -15.40 -18.00 -4.61
C ASP A 280 -14.78 -17.17 -5.75
N CYS A 281 -13.53 -16.75 -5.56
CA CYS A 281 -12.73 -16.22 -6.66
C CYS A 281 -12.57 -17.29 -7.77
N PRO A 282 -12.54 -16.91 -9.05
CA PRO A 282 -12.39 -17.84 -10.16
C PRO A 282 -10.98 -18.49 -10.17
N GLY A 283 -10.90 -19.71 -10.69
CA GLY A 283 -9.63 -20.44 -10.85
C GLY A 283 -9.18 -21.20 -9.60
N ASP A 284 -7.88 -21.56 -9.57
CA ASP A 284 -7.29 -22.30 -8.46
C ASP A 284 -6.93 -21.36 -7.30
N LEU A 285 -7.71 -21.41 -6.22
CA LEU A 285 -7.49 -20.59 -5.02
C LEU A 285 -6.09 -20.80 -4.40
N ASN A 286 -5.50 -22.00 -4.52
CA ASN A 286 -4.16 -22.25 -3.98
C ASN A 286 -3.08 -21.53 -4.79
N PHE A 287 -3.26 -21.45 -6.11
CA PHE A 287 -2.34 -20.74 -6.99
C PHE A 287 -2.35 -19.23 -6.71
N TRP A 288 -3.53 -18.66 -6.47
CA TRP A 288 -3.69 -17.24 -6.19
C TRP A 288 -3.52 -16.86 -4.72
N TYR A 289 -3.34 -17.85 -3.84
CA TYR A 289 -3.24 -17.67 -2.38
C TYR A 289 -4.50 -17.06 -1.74
N HIS A 290 -5.68 -17.39 -2.29
CA HIS A 290 -6.97 -16.99 -1.73
C HIS A 290 -7.57 -18.09 -0.84
N HIS A 291 -8.34 -17.68 0.15
CA HIS A 291 -9.18 -18.58 0.93
C HIS A 291 -10.56 -18.68 0.29
N SER A 292 -11.22 -19.83 0.44
CA SER A 292 -12.63 -19.95 0.07
C SER A 292 -13.45 -18.95 0.89
N SER A 293 -14.22 -18.13 0.19
CA SER A 293 -15.07 -17.04 0.65
C SER A 293 -16.56 -17.36 0.49
N HIS A 294 -16.90 -18.48 -0.16
CA HIS A 294 -18.27 -18.91 -0.39
C HIS A 294 -19.08 -18.99 0.92
N PHE A 295 -20.23 -18.33 0.94
CA PHE A 295 -21.11 -18.12 2.10
C PHE A 295 -20.54 -17.31 3.27
N LYS A 296 -19.41 -16.60 3.08
CA LYS A 296 -18.81 -15.73 4.11
C LYS A 296 -19.13 -14.25 3.86
N ARG A 297 -18.65 -13.37 4.74
CA ARG A 297 -18.89 -11.91 4.68
C ARG A 297 -17.60 -11.12 4.88
N CYS A 298 -17.41 -10.08 4.10
CA CYS A 298 -16.28 -9.16 4.23
C CYS A 298 -16.53 -8.11 5.33
N LEU A 299 -15.48 -7.40 5.74
CA LEU A 299 -15.56 -6.36 6.78
C LEU A 299 -16.45 -5.17 6.37
N ALA A 300 -16.42 -4.82 5.08
CA ALA A 300 -17.01 -3.61 4.50
C ALA A 300 -18.18 -3.93 3.55
N ILE A 301 -18.16 -3.43 2.31
CA ILE A 301 -19.24 -3.56 1.31
C ILE A 301 -19.15 -4.86 0.48
N LEU A 302 -20.32 -5.30 0.04
CA LEU A 302 -20.58 -6.13 -1.14
C LEU A 302 -19.71 -5.85 -2.38
N ASN A 303 -19.20 -6.94 -2.94
CA ASN A 303 -18.51 -7.07 -4.22
C ASN A 303 -16.98 -7.12 -4.21
N CYS A 304 -16.34 -7.11 -3.04
CA CYS A 304 -15.02 -7.73 -2.94
C CYS A 304 -15.19 -9.21 -2.67
N ARG A 305 -14.81 -10.07 -3.64
CA ARG A 305 -14.61 -11.51 -3.36
C ARG A 305 -13.38 -11.77 -2.48
N SER A 306 -12.64 -10.73 -2.13
CA SER A 306 -11.54 -10.78 -1.17
C SER A 306 -12.11 -10.87 0.25
N TRP A 307 -12.27 -12.11 0.73
CA TRP A 307 -12.60 -12.38 2.13
C TRP A 307 -11.33 -12.43 2.98
N MET A 308 -11.32 -11.71 4.10
CA MET A 308 -10.28 -11.84 5.12
C MET A 308 -10.53 -13.13 5.92
N ALA A 309 -9.70 -14.14 5.68
CA ALA A 309 -9.40 -15.10 6.75
C ALA A 309 -8.38 -14.43 7.69
N TYR A 310 -8.42 -14.75 8.98
CA TYR A 310 -7.60 -14.22 10.08
C TYR A 310 -8.15 -12.97 10.78
N PHE A 311 -9.28 -13.16 11.45
CA PHE A 311 -9.25 -13.07 12.91
C PHE A 311 -9.00 -14.47 13.46
#